data_AF-A0A6I9WW16-F1
#
_entry.id   AF-A0A6I9WW16-F1
#
_cell.length_a   1.000
_cell.length_b   1.000
_cell.length_c   1.000
_cell.angle_alpha   90.00
_cell.angle_beta   90.00
_cell.angle_gamma   90.00
#
_symmetry.space_group_name_H-M   'P 1'
#
loop_
_entity.id
_entity.type
_entity.pdbx_description
1 polymer ?
#
loop_
_entity_poly.entity_id
_entity_poly.type
_entity_poly.pdbx_seq_one_letter_code
_entity_poly.pdbx_strand_id
1 'polypeptide(L)'
;MIIKVITLAVIPIKENIIIRETLPMHVTCHCAVLGYIYSDLKIYWMINDRIWKNYGVTLPTAINTDYIPLINKSHHGIWKCIVEQIELNFKWTTNVIHVKEYKRICSFAREMI
;
A
#
# COMPACT_ATOMS: atom_id res chain seq x y z
N MET A 1 6.72 -17.31 -32.71
CA MET A 1 6.90 -15.85 -32.53
C MET A 1 7.07 -15.60 -31.03
N ILE A 2 8.21 -15.09 -30.57
CA ILE A 2 8.46 -14.80 -29.15
C ILE A 2 8.48 -13.28 -29.01
N ILE A 3 7.40 -12.70 -28.52
CA ILE A 3 7.35 -11.29 -28.13
C ILE A 3 7.83 -11.23 -26.68
N LYS A 4 9.02 -10.63 -26.44
CA LYS A 4 9.46 -10.24 -25.09
C LYS A 4 9.32 -8.72 -25.00
N VAL A 5 8.27 -8.27 -24.32
CA VAL A 5 8.06 -6.86 -23.98
C VAL A 5 8.37 -6.68 -22.51
N ILE A 6 9.37 -5.85 -22.23
CA ILE A 6 9.70 -5.34 -20.89
C ILE A 6 9.62 -3.83 -21.06
N THR A 7 8.81 -3.13 -20.28
CA THR A 7 9.30 -2.37 -19.13
C THR A 7 8.11 -1.73 -18.43
N LEU A 8 8.12 -1.68 -17.09
CA LEU A 8 7.51 -0.56 -16.39
C LEU A 8 8.13 -0.31 -15.03
N ALA A 9 8.67 0.90 -14.88
CA ALA A 9 9.12 1.44 -13.61
C ALA A 9 7.96 2.23 -13.01
N VAL A 10 7.31 1.67 -11.99
CA VAL A 10 6.35 2.41 -11.19
C VAL A 10 7.12 3.09 -10.07
N ILE A 11 7.20 4.42 -10.14
CA ILE A 11 7.75 5.26 -9.07
C ILE A 11 6.69 5.32 -7.96
N PRO A 12 6.96 4.78 -6.76
CA PRO A 12 5.98 4.77 -5.70
C PRO A 12 5.71 6.21 -5.24
N ILE A 13 4.43 6.57 -5.16
CA ILE A 13 4.02 7.79 -4.47
C ILE A 13 4.32 7.56 -2.99
N LYS A 14 5.14 8.42 -2.39
CA LYS A 14 5.37 8.42 -0.95
C LYS A 14 4.29 9.26 -0.30
N GLU A 15 3.28 8.62 0.24
CA GLU A 15 2.24 9.30 0.99
C GLU A 15 2.57 9.25 2.49
N ASN A 16 2.62 10.40 3.14
CA ASN A 16 2.70 10.47 4.61
C ASN A 16 1.28 10.69 5.14
N ILE A 17 0.74 9.69 5.83
CA ILE A 17 -0.62 9.76 6.39
C ILE A 17 -0.52 9.73 7.91
N ILE A 18 -1.15 10.72 8.53
CA ILE A 18 -1.30 10.77 9.98
C ILE A 18 -2.65 10.15 10.32
N ILE A 19 -2.63 9.04 11.03
CA ILE A 19 -3.83 8.29 11.43
C ILE A 19 -4.19 8.60 12.88
N ARG A 20 -5.49 8.68 13.14
CA ARG A 20 -6.04 8.62 14.49
C ARG A 20 -6.52 7.19 14.73
N GLU A 21 -6.09 6.59 15.83
CA GLU A 21 -6.53 5.25 16.23
C GLU A 21 -8.06 5.18 16.25
N THR A 22 -8.62 4.01 15.92
CA THR A 22 -10.08 3.70 15.86
C THR A 22 -10.90 4.34 14.73
N LEU A 23 -10.29 5.14 13.86
CA LEU A 23 -10.99 5.62 12.65
C LEU A 23 -10.78 4.66 11.46
N PRO A 24 -11.77 4.56 10.57
CA PRO A 24 -11.62 3.81 9.33
C PRO A 24 -10.71 4.55 8.34
N MET A 25 -10.04 3.79 7.47
CA MET A 25 -9.16 4.32 6.43
C MET A 25 -9.32 3.51 5.14
N HIS A 26 -9.24 4.22 4.02
CA HIS A 26 -9.09 3.61 2.70
C HIS A 26 -7.61 3.68 2.29
N VAL A 27 -7.06 2.57 1.82
CA VAL A 27 -5.73 2.50 1.21
C VAL A 27 -5.85 2.11 -0.24
N THR A 28 -5.11 2.78 -1.12
CA THR A 28 -5.13 2.49 -2.55
C THR A 28 -3.78 1.95 -2.99
N CYS A 29 -3.77 0.82 -3.68
CA CYS A 29 -2.56 0.19 -4.18
C CYS A 29 -2.00 0.90 -5.41
N HIS A 30 -2.83 1.66 -6.14
CA HIS A 30 -2.50 2.29 -7.43
C HIS A 30 -2.01 1.28 -8.48
N CYS A 31 -2.58 0.08 -8.46
CA CYS A 31 -2.23 -0.94 -9.45
C CYS A 31 -3.01 -0.67 -10.74
N ALA A 32 -2.41 0.11 -11.65
CA ALA A 32 -2.91 0.28 -13.00
C ALA A 32 -2.44 -0.88 -13.89
N VAL A 33 -3.38 -1.55 -14.54
CA VAL A 33 -3.09 -2.58 -15.55
C VAL A 33 -2.55 -1.87 -16.79
N LEU A 34 -1.27 -2.10 -17.12
CA LEU A 34 -0.72 -1.64 -18.40
C LEU A 34 -1.09 -2.60 -19.52
N GLY A 35 -2.32 -2.41 -20.00
CA GLY A 35 -2.95 -3.23 -21.03
C GLY A 35 -3.37 -4.62 -20.53
N TYR A 36 -4.24 -5.29 -21.28
CA TYR A 36 -4.75 -6.66 -21.02
C TYR A 36 -3.68 -7.77 -20.91
N ILE A 37 -2.40 -7.43 -20.86
CA ILE A 37 -1.26 -8.35 -20.93
C ILE A 37 -1.06 -9.08 -19.59
N TYR A 38 -1.42 -8.47 -18.46
CA TYR A 38 -1.27 -9.08 -17.12
C TYR A 38 -2.59 -9.01 -16.34
N SER A 39 -3.52 -9.91 -16.68
CA SER A 39 -4.80 -10.06 -16.00
C SER A 39 -4.65 -10.64 -14.59
N ASP A 40 -3.71 -11.57 -14.42
CA ASP A 40 -3.60 -12.38 -13.22
C ASP A 40 -2.30 -12.06 -12.49
N LEU A 41 -2.40 -11.13 -11.54
CA LEU A 41 -1.26 -10.68 -10.75
C LEU A 41 -1.48 -11.03 -9.28
N LYS A 42 -0.42 -11.48 -8.62
CA LYS A 42 -0.42 -11.71 -7.19
C LYS A 42 -0.21 -10.39 -6.47
N ILE A 43 -1.15 -10.01 -5.61
CA ILE A 43 -1.12 -8.70 -4.95
C ILE A 43 -1.25 -8.87 -3.45
N TYR A 44 -0.39 -8.18 -2.70
CA TYR A 44 -0.39 -8.23 -1.25
C TYR A 44 0.14 -6.93 -0.65
N TRP A 45 -0.34 -6.65 0.56
CA TRP A 45 0.12 -5.55 1.38
C TRP A 45 1.13 -6.04 2.41
N MET A 46 2.18 -5.25 2.59
CA MET A 46 3.17 -5.43 3.64
C MET A 46 3.15 -4.25 4.59
N ILE A 47 3.28 -4.51 5.88
CA ILE A 47 3.52 -3.50 6.92
C ILE A 47 4.85 -3.86 7.59
N ASN A 48 5.80 -2.92 7.58
CA ASN A 48 7.15 -3.13 8.14
C ASN A 48 7.80 -4.43 7.64
N ASP A 49 7.69 -4.67 6.33
CA ASP A 49 8.22 -5.85 5.63
C ASP A 49 7.63 -7.21 6.07
N ARG A 50 6.48 -7.19 6.77
CA ARG A 50 5.67 -8.39 7.03
C ARG A 50 4.39 -8.36 6.22
N ILE A 51 3.98 -9.51 5.68
CA ILE A 51 2.71 -9.63 4.96
C ILE A 51 1.58 -9.38 5.95
N TRP A 52 0.80 -8.33 5.69
CA TRP A 52 -0.40 -8.01 6.46
C TRP A 52 -1.64 -8.63 5.83
N LYS A 53 -1.75 -8.53 4.50
CA LYS A 53 -2.89 -9.06 3.75
C LYS A 53 -2.44 -9.54 2.38
N ASN A 54 -2.90 -10.71 1.98
CA ASN A 54 -2.57 -11.32 0.69
C ASN A 54 -3.87 -11.67 -0.04
N TYR A 55 -4.03 -11.14 -1.25
CA TYR A 55 -5.22 -11.37 -2.07
C TYR A 55 -5.09 -12.57 -2.99
N GLY A 56 -3.90 -13.18 -3.04
CA GLY A 56 -3.60 -14.20 -4.04
C GLY A 56 -3.51 -13.60 -5.43
N VAL A 57 -3.69 -14.45 -6.44
CA VAL A 57 -3.71 -14.08 -7.85
C VAL A 57 -5.09 -13.56 -8.20
N THR A 58 -5.18 -12.31 -8.63
CA THR A 58 -6.45 -11.67 -8.97
C THR A 58 -6.25 -10.54 -9.97
N LEU A 59 -7.37 -10.09 -10.56
CA LEU A 59 -7.41 -8.91 -11.39
C LEU A 59 -7.09 -7.66 -10.57
N PRO A 60 -6.10 -6.82 -10.95
CA PRO A 60 -5.70 -5.66 -10.15
C PRO A 60 -6.79 -4.63 -9.91
N THR A 61 -7.73 -4.49 -10.85
CA THR A 61 -8.86 -3.56 -10.75
C THR A 61 -9.85 -3.95 -9.65
N ALA A 62 -9.93 -5.25 -9.32
CA ALA A 62 -10.84 -5.75 -8.29
C ALA A 62 -10.39 -5.40 -6.86
N ILE A 63 -9.10 -5.13 -6.66
CA ILE A 63 -8.48 -4.95 -5.34
C ILE A 63 -7.63 -3.69 -5.23
N ASN A 64 -7.89 -2.69 -6.09
CA ASN A 64 -7.11 -1.46 -6.12
C ASN A 64 -7.26 -0.64 -4.83
N THR A 65 -8.42 -0.70 -4.17
CA THR A 65 -8.68 0.00 -2.90
C THR A 65 -9.13 -0.99 -1.85
N ASP A 66 -8.57 -0.88 -0.66
CA ASP A 66 -8.95 -1.67 0.50
C ASP A 66 -9.54 -0.77 1.60
N TYR A 67 -10.50 -1.31 2.35
CA TYR A 67 -11.16 -0.63 3.45
C TYR A 67 -10.76 -1.26 4.77
N ILE A 68 -10.19 -0.44 5.65
CA ILE A 68 -9.77 -0.85 6.99
C ILE A 68 -10.76 -0.22 7.97
N PRO A 69 -11.65 -1.01 8.59
CA PRO A 69 -12.69 -0.47 9.46
C PRO A 69 -12.13 0.09 10.77
N LEU A 70 -11.05 -0.49 11.30
CA LEU A 70 -10.47 -0.09 12.57
C LEU A 70 -8.94 -0.12 12.53
N ILE A 71 -8.34 1.06 12.53
CA ILE A 71 -6.89 1.20 12.66
C ILE A 71 -6.47 1.05 14.13
N ASN A 72 -5.40 0.27 14.35
CA ASN A 72 -4.79 0.03 15.65
C ASN A 72 -3.26 0.23 15.57
N LYS A 73 -2.55 0.01 16.68
CA LYS A 73 -1.08 0.14 16.74
C LYS A 73 -0.30 -0.81 15.83
N SER A 74 -0.84 -1.98 15.47
CA SER A 74 -0.17 -2.90 14.54
C SER A 74 -0.17 -2.41 13.11
N HIS A 75 -1.00 -1.41 12.80
CA HIS A 75 -1.07 -0.76 11.49
C HIS A 75 -0.08 0.41 11.37
N HIS A 76 0.76 0.67 12.37
CA HIS A 76 1.77 1.73 12.32
C HIS A 76 3.01 1.29 11.53
N GLY A 77 3.57 2.20 10.74
CA GLY A 77 4.83 1.99 10.04
C GLY A 77 4.74 2.16 8.53
N ILE A 78 5.60 1.44 7.81
CA ILE A 78 5.72 1.55 6.35
C ILE A 78 4.85 0.49 5.70
N TRP A 79 3.84 0.96 4.98
CA TRP A 79 2.95 0.15 4.18
C TRP A 79 3.48 0.10 2.76
N LYS A 80 3.47 -1.09 2.15
CA LYS A 80 3.85 -1.29 0.76
C LYS A 80 2.80 -2.15 0.09
N CYS A 81 2.27 -1.69 -1.04
CA CYS A 81 1.51 -2.57 -1.92
C CYS A 81 2.48 -3.20 -2.92
N ILE A 82 2.51 -4.52 -2.94
CA ILE A 82 3.41 -5.31 -3.76
C ILE A 82 2.59 -6.09 -4.78
N VAL A 83 3.08 -6.06 -6.01
CA VAL A 83 2.47 -6.76 -7.14
C VAL A 83 3.53 -7.68 -7.74
N GLU A 84 3.14 -8.92 -7.98
CA GLU A 84 4.00 -9.99 -8.44
C GLU A 84 3.34 -10.73 -9.61
N GLN A 85 4.07 -10.84 -10.71
CA GLN A 85 3.72 -11.70 -11.83
C GLN A 85 4.52 -13.00 -11.72
N ILE A 86 3.82 -14.10 -11.47
CA ILE A 86 4.44 -15.39 -11.15
C ILE A 86 5.20 -15.96 -12.35
N GLU A 87 4.64 -15.87 -13.55
CA GLU A 87 5.21 -16.50 -14.75
C GLU A 87 6.56 -15.88 -15.19
N LEU A 88 6.69 -14.57 -15.07
CA LEU A 88 7.91 -13.84 -15.42
C LEU A 88 8.79 -13.54 -14.20
N ASN A 89 8.36 -13.96 -13.01
CA ASN A 89 9.01 -13.66 -11.73
C ASN A 89 9.29 -12.16 -11.53
N PHE A 90 8.40 -11.31 -12.06
CA PHE A 90 8.49 -9.87 -11.90
C PHE A 90 7.78 -9.42 -10.65
N LYS A 91 8.43 -8.54 -9.88
CA LYS A 91 7.91 -8.01 -8.63
C LYS A 91 8.18 -6.52 -8.55
N TRP A 92 7.17 -5.73 -8.25
CA TRP A 92 7.31 -4.28 -8.08
C TRP A 92 6.43 -3.76 -6.95
N THR A 93 6.77 -2.58 -6.45
CA THR A 93 6.00 -1.87 -5.43
C THR A 93 5.23 -0.75 -6.10
N THR A 94 3.91 -0.73 -5.95
CA THR A 94 3.05 0.27 -6.60
C THR A 94 2.75 1.46 -5.69
N ASN A 95 2.70 1.25 -4.38
CA ASN A 95 2.49 2.33 -3.42
C ASN A 95 3.30 2.12 -2.14
N VAL A 96 3.78 3.21 -1.55
CA VAL A 96 4.47 3.24 -0.25
C VAL A 96 3.83 4.30 0.63
N ILE A 97 3.15 3.87 1.68
CA ILE A 97 2.45 4.76 2.62
C ILE A 97 3.19 4.73 3.96
N HIS A 98 3.57 5.90 4.46
CA HIS A 98 4.14 6.07 5.79
C HIS A 98 3.03 6.46 6.75
N VAL A 99 2.61 5.49 7.56
CA VAL A 99 1.52 5.64 8.52
C VAL A 99 2.11 6.02 9.87
N LYS A 100 1.82 7.24 10.32
CA LYS A 100 2.29 7.79 11.60
C LYS A 100 1.11 8.05 12.54
N GLU A 101 1.36 7.87 13.83
CA GLU A 101 0.38 8.17 14.88
C GLU A 101 0.11 9.68 14.97
N TYR A 102 -1.16 10.05 15.11
CA TYR A 102 -1.56 11.39 15.49
C TYR A 102 -1.16 11.68 16.94
N LYS A 103 0.00 12.34 17.14
CA LYS A 103 0.32 12.95 18.43
C LYS A 103 -0.43 14.26 18.57
N ARG A 104 -1.41 14.29 19.48
CA ARG A 104 -1.99 15.55 19.96
C ARG A 104 -0.91 16.26 20.76
N ILE A 105 -0.27 17.28 20.19
CA ILE A 105 0.58 18.18 20.96
C ILE A 105 -0.38 18.97 21.87
N CYS A 106 -0.54 18.53 23.12
CA CYS A 106 -0.99 19.42 24.17
C CYS A 106 0.14 20.42 24.41
N SER A 107 0.11 21.56 23.71
CA SER A 107 0.81 22.75 24.16
C SER A 107 0.11 23.20 25.45
N PHE A 108 0.50 22.62 26.59
CA PHE A 108 0.26 23.29 27.85
C PHE A 108 1.03 24.60 27.79
N ALA A 109 0.27 25.68 27.57
CA ALA A 109 0.69 27.03 27.85
C ALA A 109 1.29 27.02 29.26
N ARG A 110 2.60 27.19 29.35
CA ARG A 110 3.26 27.64 30.57
C ARG A 110 3.56 29.11 30.40
N GLU A 111 2.50 29.91 30.26
CA GLU A 111 2.50 31.23 30.85
C GLU A 111 2.41 31.01 32.36
N MET A 112 3.55 31.05 33.04
CA MET A 112 3.62 31.23 34.49
C MET A 112 4.88 32.03 34.78
N ILE A 113 4.65 33.34 34.90
CA ILE A 113 5.29 34.32 35.80
C ILE A 113 6.82 34.42 35.74
#